data_AF-A0A7C7H2P8-F1
#
_entry.id   AF-A0A7C7H2P8-F1
#
_cell.length_a   1.000
_cell.length_b   1.000
_cell.length_c   1.000
_cell.angle_alpha   90.00
_cell.angle_beta   90.00
_cell.angle_gamma   90.00
#
_symmetry.space_group_name_H-M   'P 1'
#
loop_
_entity.id
_entity.type
_entity.pdbx_description
1 polymer ?
#
loop_
_entity_poly.entity_id
_entity_poly.type
_entity_poly.pdbx_seq_one_letter_code
_entity_poly.pdbx_strand_id
1 'polypeptide(L)'
;MSDVMFVPRRMHRSPAFKKLTAKSILVLFEFLSRRQVVKLGRRDRWITKNNGEIVLTYAETTKKFGIARSTFRNSIDQLVKLGFIDIAHHGGGMMKDCSKYGISERWRDYGKEEFIKKSRKKDARKLGFRKDNWEEQTGRKRKRKSKIGINNDTNSSITNDTRDHQTPITPSIIHATHQIDPNYFIQKGLEVFKAMHPSPYH
;
A
#
# COMPACT_ATOMS: atom_id res chain seq x y z
N MET A 1 -25.88 6.94 -13.37
CA MET A 1 -25.67 6.53 -11.96
C MET A 1 -26.43 7.52 -11.09
N SER A 2 -27.06 7.06 -10.02
CA SER A 2 -27.69 7.98 -9.06
C SER A 2 -26.60 8.86 -8.43
N ASP A 3 -26.85 10.16 -8.38
CA ASP A 3 -25.93 11.14 -7.80
C ASP A 3 -25.75 10.94 -6.29
N VAL A 4 -26.76 10.34 -5.65
CA VAL A 4 -26.79 10.12 -4.20
C VAL A 4 -26.24 8.74 -3.82
N MET A 5 -25.25 8.72 -2.92
CA MET A 5 -24.77 7.52 -2.24
C MET A 5 -25.39 7.41 -0.84
N PHE A 6 -26.06 6.28 -0.56
CA PHE A 6 -26.56 6.00 0.78
C PHE A 6 -25.51 5.30 1.65
N VAL A 7 -25.21 5.83 2.84
CA VAL A 7 -24.37 5.16 3.83
C VAL A 7 -25.16 4.99 5.12
N PRO A 8 -25.36 3.75 5.62
CA PRO A 8 -26.07 3.56 6.88
C PRO A 8 -25.39 4.31 8.02
N ARG A 9 -26.16 5.05 8.84
CA ARG A 9 -25.61 5.81 9.97
C ARG A 9 -24.84 4.93 10.96
N ARG A 10 -25.27 3.67 11.13
CA ARG A 10 -24.59 2.69 11.99
C ARG A 10 -23.22 2.27 11.43
N MET A 11 -23.00 2.38 10.12
CA MET A 11 -21.77 1.96 9.47
C MET A 11 -20.59 2.86 9.85
N HIS A 12 -20.69 4.17 9.63
CA HIS A 12 -19.57 5.10 9.88
C HIS A 12 -19.20 5.21 11.38
N ARG A 13 -20.16 4.95 12.27
CA ARG A 13 -19.94 4.95 13.73
C ARG A 13 -19.41 3.62 14.27
N SER A 14 -19.42 2.57 13.46
CA SER A 14 -19.04 1.22 13.90
C SER A 14 -17.54 1.13 14.25
N PRO A 15 -17.17 0.24 15.19
CA PRO A 15 -15.76 -0.02 15.51
C PRO A 15 -15.00 -0.59 14.30
N ALA A 16 -15.68 -1.35 13.42
CA ALA A 16 -15.10 -1.84 12.18
C ALA A 16 -14.68 -0.70 11.25
N PHE A 17 -15.53 0.32 11.09
CA PHE A 17 -15.28 1.43 10.18
C PHE A 17 -14.14 2.32 10.67
N LYS A 18 -14.06 2.56 11.99
CA LYS A 18 -12.98 3.33 12.61
C LYS A 18 -11.59 2.72 12.38
N LYS A 19 -11.50 1.41 12.13
CA LYS A 19 -10.24 0.71 11.82
C LYS A 19 -9.83 0.79 10.35
N LEU A 20 -10.66 1.34 9.46
CA LEU A 20 -10.33 1.46 8.05
C LEU A 20 -9.27 2.53 7.81
N THR A 21 -8.39 2.26 6.84
CA THR A 21 -7.48 3.29 6.31
C THR A 21 -8.22 4.24 5.38
N ALA A 22 -7.73 5.47 5.22
CA ALA A 22 -8.36 6.47 4.34
C ALA A 22 -8.59 5.96 2.91
N LYS A 23 -7.61 5.25 2.33
CA LYS A 23 -7.75 4.65 1.00
C LYS A 23 -8.78 3.53 0.97
N SER A 24 -8.90 2.75 2.04
CA SER A 24 -9.95 1.71 2.14
C SER A 24 -11.34 2.29 2.27
N ILE A 25 -11.49 3.45 2.91
CA ILE A 25 -12.77 4.18 2.97
C ILE A 25 -13.18 4.63 1.56
N LEU A 26 -12.26 5.22 0.78
CA LEU A 26 -12.54 5.62 -0.60
C LEU A 26 -12.96 4.41 -1.46
N VAL A 27 -12.24 3.30 -1.34
CA VAL A 27 -12.57 2.06 -2.05
C VAL A 27 -13.93 1.52 -1.61
N LEU A 28 -14.26 1.55 -0.32
CA LEU A 28 -15.57 1.16 0.19
C LEU A 28 -16.68 2.03 -0.42
N PHE A 29 -16.50 3.35 -0.44
CA PHE A 29 -17.48 4.27 -1.03
C PHE A 29 -17.68 4.01 -2.52
N GLU A 30 -16.62 3.66 -3.25
CA GLU A 30 -16.76 3.25 -4.65
C GLU A 30 -17.55 1.93 -4.81
N PHE A 31 -17.42 0.98 -3.87
CA PHE A 31 -18.31 -0.19 -3.87
C PHE A 31 -19.77 0.19 -3.56
N LEU A 32 -19.98 1.12 -2.63
CA LEU A 32 -21.32 1.59 -2.28
C LEU A 32 -21.98 2.43 -3.38
N SER A 33 -21.20 3.14 -4.20
CA SER A 33 -21.69 3.91 -5.34
C SER A 33 -22.11 3.01 -6.52
N ARG A 34 -21.45 1.85 -6.67
CA ARG A 34 -21.73 0.86 -7.73
C ARG A 34 -22.85 -0.12 -7.40
N ARG A 35 -23.25 -0.22 -6.14
CA ARG A 35 -24.33 -1.13 -5.74
C ARG A 35 -25.66 -0.60 -6.27
N GLN A 36 -26.51 -1.49 -6.74
CA GLN A 36 -27.87 -1.19 -7.14
C GLN A 36 -28.80 -1.66 -6.04
N VAL A 37 -29.55 -0.74 -5.43
CA VAL A 37 -30.53 -1.07 -4.39
C VAL A 37 -31.93 -1.09 -4.98
N VAL A 38 -32.72 -2.09 -4.59
CA VAL A 38 -34.13 -2.22 -4.96
C VAL A 38 -34.96 -2.35 -3.71
N LYS A 39 -36.16 -1.76 -3.74
CA LYS A 39 -37.15 -1.91 -2.69
C LYS A 39 -37.88 -3.24 -2.88
N LEU A 40 -37.78 -4.13 -1.90
CA LEU A 40 -38.43 -5.45 -1.96
C LEU A 40 -39.80 -5.42 -1.24
N GLY A 41 -40.87 -5.26 -2.02
CA GLY A 41 -42.26 -5.38 -1.56
C GLY A 41 -42.81 -4.18 -0.77
N ARG A 42 -43.94 -4.39 -0.09
CA ARG A 42 -44.64 -3.37 0.75
C ARG A 42 -43.89 -3.05 2.06
N ARG A 43 -43.04 -3.95 2.54
CA ARG A 43 -42.16 -3.70 3.69
C ARG A 43 -40.96 -2.91 3.19
N ASP A 44 -40.61 -1.83 3.88
CA ASP A 44 -39.61 -0.83 3.46
C ASP A 44 -38.15 -1.34 3.57
N ARG A 45 -37.89 -2.53 3.03
CA ARG A 45 -36.60 -3.22 3.06
C ARG A 45 -35.90 -3.05 1.71
N TRP A 46 -34.72 -2.47 1.77
CA TRP A 46 -33.85 -2.26 0.61
C TRP A 46 -32.84 -3.40 0.51
N ILE A 47 -32.73 -4.01 -0.67
CA ILE A 47 -31.80 -5.11 -0.94
C ILE A 47 -30.92 -4.73 -2.11
N THR A 48 -29.64 -5.13 -2.05
CA THR A 48 -28.69 -4.95 -3.16
C THR A 48 -28.98 -5.98 -4.26
N LYS A 49 -29.41 -5.52 -5.45
CA LYS A 49 -29.72 -6.36 -6.61
C LYS A 49 -28.49 -7.08 -7.16
N ASN A 50 -27.41 -6.33 -7.33
CA ASN A 50 -26.16 -6.78 -7.96
C ASN A 50 -25.14 -7.27 -6.92
N ASN A 51 -25.62 -7.85 -5.81
CA ASN A 51 -24.71 -8.30 -4.76
C ASN A 51 -23.89 -9.49 -5.25
N GLY A 52 -22.56 -9.38 -5.23
CA GLY A 52 -21.67 -10.40 -5.77
C GLY A 52 -21.32 -10.21 -7.25
N GLU A 53 -21.90 -9.20 -7.91
CA GLU A 53 -21.62 -8.85 -9.31
C GLU A 53 -20.88 -7.52 -9.45
N ILE A 54 -20.55 -6.86 -8.33
CA ILE A 54 -19.86 -5.57 -8.37
C ILE A 54 -18.43 -5.79 -8.83
N VAL A 55 -18.07 -5.17 -9.94
CA VAL A 55 -16.70 -5.21 -10.48
C VAL A 55 -16.03 -3.87 -10.20
N LEU A 56 -14.81 -3.94 -9.66
CA LEU A 56 -13.91 -2.80 -9.51
C LEU A 56 -12.50 -3.23 -9.92
N THR A 57 -12.02 -2.71 -11.04
CA THR A 57 -10.74 -3.12 -11.63
C THR A 57 -9.58 -2.25 -11.14
N TYR A 58 -8.37 -2.82 -11.11
CA TYR A 58 -7.15 -2.09 -10.74
C TYR A 58 -6.88 -0.88 -11.64
N ALA A 59 -7.19 -0.99 -12.94
CA ALA A 59 -6.95 0.07 -13.90
C ALA A 59 -7.87 1.27 -13.63
N GLU A 60 -9.16 1.02 -13.37
CA GLU A 60 -10.11 2.06 -12.99
C GLU A 60 -9.71 2.75 -11.69
N THR A 61 -9.27 2.00 -10.68
CA THR A 61 -8.91 2.60 -9.38
C THR A 61 -7.65 3.46 -9.48
N THR A 62 -6.68 3.01 -10.28
CA THR A 62 -5.46 3.79 -10.53
C THR A 62 -5.81 5.07 -11.28
N LYS A 63 -6.64 4.98 -12.32
CA LYS A 63 -7.02 6.14 -13.15
C LYS A 63 -7.90 7.15 -12.41
N LYS A 64 -8.90 6.69 -11.64
CA LYS A 64 -9.88 7.56 -10.97
C LYS A 64 -9.38 8.12 -9.65
N PHE A 65 -8.69 7.31 -8.85
CA PHE A 65 -8.35 7.65 -7.46
C PHE A 65 -6.85 7.79 -7.21
N GLY A 66 -6.01 7.56 -8.22
CA GLY A 66 -4.54 7.57 -8.06
C GLY A 66 -4.05 6.51 -7.07
N ILE A 67 -4.80 5.41 -6.87
CA ILE A 67 -4.46 4.38 -5.89
C ILE A 67 -3.55 3.35 -6.56
N ALA A 68 -2.34 3.17 -6.02
CA ALA A 68 -1.43 2.13 -6.45
C ALA A 68 -2.05 0.72 -6.29
N ARG A 69 -1.70 -0.20 -7.21
CA ARG A 69 -2.27 -1.56 -7.24
C ARG A 69 -2.10 -2.32 -5.92
N SER A 70 -0.93 -2.18 -5.28
CA SER A 70 -0.63 -2.77 -3.97
C SER A 70 -1.54 -2.23 -2.87
N THR A 71 -1.75 -0.91 -2.84
CA THR A 71 -2.63 -0.23 -1.90
C THR A 71 -4.09 -0.63 -2.10
N PHE A 72 -4.54 -0.74 -3.35
CA PHE A 72 -5.89 -1.23 -3.65
C PHE A 72 -6.09 -2.66 -3.15
N ARG A 73 -5.13 -3.56 -3.45
CA ARG A 73 -5.16 -4.93 -2.94
C ARG A 73 -5.22 -4.97 -1.41
N ASN A 74 -4.38 -4.19 -0.72
CA ASN A 74 -4.39 -4.11 0.74
C ASN A 74 -5.72 -3.58 1.28
N SER A 75 -6.34 -2.64 0.55
CA SER A 75 -7.66 -2.10 0.90
C SER A 75 -8.74 -3.18 0.79
N ILE A 76 -8.73 -3.98 -0.29
CA ILE A 76 -9.63 -5.14 -0.43
C ILE A 76 -9.41 -6.15 0.71
N ASP A 77 -8.15 -6.51 1.00
CA ASP A 77 -7.81 -7.43 2.08
C ASP A 77 -8.33 -6.88 3.44
N GLN A 78 -8.23 -5.57 3.69
CA GLN A 78 -8.76 -4.91 4.88
C GLN A 78 -10.30 -4.93 4.94
N LEU A 79 -10.98 -4.61 3.84
CA LEU A 79 -12.44 -4.57 3.76
C LEU A 79 -13.08 -5.95 3.95
N VAL A 80 -12.48 -7.01 3.38
CA VAL A 80 -12.92 -8.40 3.57
C VAL A 80 -12.75 -8.84 5.03
N LYS A 81 -11.60 -8.49 5.62
CA LYS A 81 -11.26 -8.83 7.01
C LYS A 81 -12.19 -8.18 8.03
N LEU A 82 -12.60 -6.94 7.77
CA LEU A 82 -13.52 -6.20 8.64
C LEU A 82 -15.00 -6.49 8.35
N GLY A 83 -15.30 -7.23 7.27
CA GLY A 83 -16.64 -7.68 6.98
C GLY A 83 -17.51 -6.69 6.21
N PHE A 84 -16.90 -5.73 5.49
CA PHE A 84 -17.62 -4.79 4.63
C PHE A 84 -17.93 -5.36 3.25
N ILE A 85 -17.05 -6.21 2.73
CA ILE A 85 -17.21 -6.85 1.43
C ILE A 85 -16.93 -8.35 1.52
N ASP A 86 -17.52 -9.09 0.60
CA ASP A 86 -17.23 -10.49 0.34
C ASP A 86 -16.78 -10.66 -1.12
N ILE A 87 -15.82 -11.55 -1.35
CA ILE A 87 -15.37 -11.88 -2.71
C ILE A 87 -16.28 -13.01 -3.20
N ALA A 88 -17.14 -12.70 -4.16
CA ALA A 88 -18.06 -13.68 -4.74
C ALA A 88 -17.38 -14.51 -5.83
N HIS A 89 -16.51 -13.88 -6.62
CA HIS A 89 -15.75 -14.54 -7.67
C HIS A 89 -14.30 -14.05 -7.67
N HIS A 90 -13.36 -14.99 -7.63
CA HIS A 90 -11.94 -14.70 -7.78
C HIS A 90 -11.59 -14.74 -9.27
N GLY A 91 -11.43 -13.56 -9.86
CA GLY A 91 -10.99 -13.45 -11.25
C GLY A 91 -9.57 -14.03 -11.45
N GLY A 92 -9.36 -14.70 -12.57
CA GLY A 92 -8.07 -15.23 -12.99
C GLY A 92 -7.24 -14.25 -13.84
N GLY A 93 -5.93 -14.50 -13.95
CA GLY A 93 -5.04 -13.72 -14.83
C GLY A 93 -5.22 -14.00 -16.32
N MET A 94 -6.03 -15.00 -16.68
CA MET A 94 -6.29 -15.38 -18.06
C MET A 94 -7.73 -15.00 -18.44
N MET A 95 -7.92 -14.49 -19.66
CA MET A 95 -9.22 -14.36 -20.33
C MET A 95 -10.21 -13.33 -19.73
N LYS A 96 -9.76 -12.07 -19.54
CA LYS A 96 -10.59 -10.92 -19.08
C LYS A 96 -11.42 -11.18 -17.80
N ASP A 97 -11.09 -12.22 -17.04
CA ASP A 97 -11.85 -12.64 -15.88
C ASP A 97 -11.62 -11.68 -14.70
N CYS A 98 -12.65 -10.92 -14.35
CA CYS A 98 -12.58 -9.89 -13.34
C CYS A 98 -13.10 -10.40 -11.99
N SER A 99 -12.45 -9.97 -10.91
CA SER A 99 -12.95 -10.26 -9.57
C SER A 99 -14.30 -9.57 -9.34
N LYS A 100 -15.26 -10.34 -8.81
CA LYS A 100 -16.59 -9.83 -8.47
C LYS A 100 -16.78 -9.83 -6.96
N TYR A 101 -17.40 -8.77 -6.47
CA TYR A 101 -17.53 -8.48 -5.05
C TYR A 101 -18.99 -8.27 -4.66
N GLY A 102 -19.31 -8.60 -3.42
CA GLY A 102 -20.58 -8.29 -2.78
C GLY A 102 -20.38 -7.40 -1.55
N ILE A 103 -21.39 -6.59 -1.24
CA ILE A 103 -21.47 -5.86 0.01
C ILE A 103 -21.92 -6.83 1.11
N SER A 104 -21.22 -6.79 2.25
CA SER A 104 -21.46 -7.68 3.38
C SER A 104 -21.95 -6.87 4.59
N GLU A 105 -22.78 -7.50 5.42
CA GLU A 105 -23.22 -6.93 6.69
C GLU A 105 -22.46 -7.46 7.90
N ARG A 106 -21.45 -8.33 7.69
CA ARG A 106 -20.65 -8.95 8.75
C ARG A 106 -19.96 -7.94 9.68
N TRP A 107 -19.69 -6.73 9.20
CA TRP A 107 -19.14 -5.65 10.00
C TRP A 107 -20.02 -5.27 11.21
N ARG A 108 -21.32 -5.59 11.19
CA ARG A 108 -22.25 -5.31 12.30
C ARG A 108 -21.90 -6.08 13.57
N ASP A 109 -21.37 -7.29 13.40
CA ASP A 109 -21.00 -8.16 14.51
C ASP A 109 -19.50 -8.10 14.81
N TYR A 110 -18.78 -7.18 14.17
CA TYR A 110 -17.35 -6.99 14.38
C TYR A 110 -17.02 -6.69 15.86
N GLY A 111 -16.23 -7.56 16.47
CA GLY A 111 -15.85 -7.49 17.88
C GLY A 111 -16.71 -8.35 18.81
N LYS A 112 -17.76 -9.00 18.29
CA LYS A 112 -18.50 -10.05 19.00
C LYS A 112 -17.91 -11.42 18.71
N GLU A 113 -18.24 -12.40 19.53
CA GLU A 113 -17.87 -13.81 19.34
C GLU A 113 -18.45 -14.40 18.05
N GLU A 114 -19.63 -13.93 17.63
CA GLU A 114 -20.32 -14.33 16.41
C GLU A 114 -19.65 -13.81 15.12
N PHE A 115 -18.57 -13.02 15.22
CA PHE A 115 -17.92 -12.44 14.05
C PHE A 115 -17.20 -13.49 13.20
N ILE A 116 -17.79 -13.80 12.05
CA ILE A 116 -17.17 -14.68 11.05
C ILE A 116 -16.03 -13.94 10.33
N LYS A 117 -14.79 -14.20 10.75
CA LYS A 117 -13.59 -13.68 10.12
C LYS A 117 -13.36 -14.36 8.76
N LYS A 118 -13.31 -13.57 7.69
CA LYS A 118 -12.92 -14.03 6.36
C LYS A 118 -11.63 -13.36 5.91
N SER A 119 -10.89 -14.05 5.06
CA SER A 119 -9.72 -13.54 4.38
C SER A 119 -9.78 -13.93 2.91
N ARG A 120 -9.04 -13.19 2.07
CA ARG A 120 -8.91 -13.52 0.66
C ARG A 120 -8.16 -14.84 0.52
N LYS A 121 -8.76 -15.83 -0.16
CA LYS A 121 -8.09 -17.10 -0.46
C LYS A 121 -6.90 -16.83 -1.39
N LYS A 122 -5.74 -17.38 -1.04
CA LYS A 122 -4.54 -17.31 -1.90
C LYS A 122 -4.74 -18.24 -3.09
N ASP A 123 -4.30 -17.80 -4.27
CA ASP A 123 -4.30 -18.67 -5.45
C ASP A 123 -3.30 -19.83 -5.23
N ALA A 124 -3.84 -21.05 -5.26
CA ALA A 124 -3.10 -22.27 -4.98
C ALA A 124 -2.61 -22.99 -6.24
N ARG A 125 -2.92 -22.47 -7.45
CA ARG A 125 -2.61 -23.13 -8.74
C ARG A 125 -1.12 -23.28 -9.04
N LYS A 126 -0.23 -22.85 -8.13
CA LYS A 126 1.25 -22.93 -8.25
C LYS A 126 1.76 -22.42 -9.62
N LEU A 127 1.09 -21.42 -10.20
CA LEU A 127 1.46 -20.85 -11.50
C LEU A 127 2.66 -19.90 -11.38
N GLY A 128 3.44 -19.81 -12.46
CA GLY A 128 4.57 -18.90 -12.59
C GLY A 128 5.88 -19.40 -11.97
N PHE A 129 6.85 -18.49 -11.86
CA PHE A 129 8.17 -18.77 -11.30
C PHE A 129 8.14 -18.83 -9.77
N ARG A 130 8.31 -20.03 -9.23
CA ARG A 130 8.33 -20.35 -7.81
C ARG A 130 9.74 -20.72 -7.36
N LYS A 131 9.94 -21.01 -6.06
CA LYS A 131 11.26 -21.38 -5.56
C LYS A 131 11.74 -22.70 -6.19
N ASP A 132 10.82 -23.65 -6.29
CA ASP A 132 10.95 -25.01 -6.76
C ASP A 132 11.18 -25.13 -8.27
N ASN A 133 10.42 -24.42 -9.11
CA ASN A 133 10.47 -24.58 -10.57
C ASN A 133 11.30 -23.52 -11.33
N TRP A 134 11.93 -22.57 -10.63
CA TRP A 134 12.64 -21.46 -11.28
C TRP A 134 13.89 -21.89 -12.01
N GLU A 135 14.68 -22.80 -11.45
CA GLU A 135 15.91 -23.28 -12.10
C GLU A 135 15.58 -24.05 -13.38
N GLU A 136 14.56 -24.91 -13.31
CA GLU A 136 14.02 -25.65 -14.45
C GLU A 136 13.45 -24.71 -15.53
N GLN A 137 12.64 -23.72 -15.16
CA GLN A 137 12.01 -22.81 -16.13
C GLN A 137 12.96 -21.76 -16.71
N THR A 138 13.98 -21.33 -15.98
CA THR A 138 14.91 -20.29 -16.45
C THR A 138 16.22 -20.83 -17.02
N GLY A 139 16.53 -22.11 -16.77
CA GLY A 139 17.82 -22.73 -17.11
C GLY A 139 19.01 -22.13 -16.34
N ARG A 140 18.76 -21.25 -15.37
CA ARG A 140 19.78 -20.56 -14.58
C ARG A 140 19.79 -21.15 -13.18
N LYS A 141 20.99 -21.34 -12.61
CA LYS A 141 21.12 -21.65 -11.17
C LYS A 141 20.95 -20.37 -10.36
N ARG A 142 20.22 -20.43 -9.24
CA ARG A 142 20.16 -19.25 -8.37
C ARG A 142 21.52 -19.02 -7.76
N LYS A 143 21.96 -17.77 -7.70
CA LYS A 143 23.09 -17.40 -6.84
C LYS A 143 22.75 -17.84 -5.43
N ARG A 144 23.54 -18.77 -4.86
CA ARG A 144 23.47 -19.07 -3.42
C ARG A 144 23.66 -17.73 -2.71
N LYS A 145 22.75 -17.38 -1.81
CA LYS A 145 23.02 -16.26 -0.90
C LYS A 145 24.34 -16.61 -0.22
N SER A 146 25.36 -15.77 -0.37
CA SER A 146 26.53 -15.86 0.48
C SER A 146 26.03 -15.89 1.92
N LYS A 147 26.54 -16.83 2.72
CA LYS A 147 26.37 -16.74 4.17
C LYS A 147 26.77 -15.31 4.52
N ILE A 148 25.92 -14.59 5.24
CA ILE A 148 26.32 -13.34 5.89
C ILE A 148 27.43 -13.78 6.85
N GLY A 149 28.67 -13.62 6.40
CA GLY A 149 29.81 -13.68 7.29
C GLY A 149 29.64 -12.52 8.24
N ILE A 150 29.63 -12.82 9.54
CA ILE A 150 29.88 -11.80 10.54
C ILE A 150 31.33 -11.39 10.30
N ASN A 151 31.55 -10.34 9.50
CA ASN A 151 32.86 -9.74 9.36
C ASN A 151 32.97 -8.67 10.45
N ASN A 152 33.60 -9.04 11.56
CA ASN A 152 34.28 -8.06 12.38
C ASN A 152 35.65 -7.86 11.72
N ASP A 153 35.86 -6.65 11.19
CA ASP A 153 37.14 -6.00 10.90
C ASP A 153 38.23 -6.81 10.19
N THR A 154 38.44 -6.55 8.89
CA THR A 154 39.80 -6.49 8.30
C THR A 154 39.77 -5.63 7.04
N ASN A 155 40.53 -4.53 7.11
CA ASN A 155 40.81 -3.59 6.04
C ASN A 155 41.84 -4.21 5.06
N SER A 156 41.58 -4.26 3.75
CA SER A 156 42.65 -4.32 2.71
C SER A 156 42.10 -4.22 1.27
N SER A 157 42.46 -3.10 0.66
CA SER A 157 42.71 -2.75 -0.75
C SER A 157 42.37 -3.76 -1.86
N ILE A 158 41.57 -3.31 -2.83
CA ILE A 158 41.51 -3.89 -4.18
C ILE A 158 42.16 -2.89 -5.14
N THR A 159 43.32 -3.26 -5.67
CA THR A 159 43.98 -2.61 -6.79
C THR A 159 43.26 -2.93 -8.11
N ASN A 160 42.87 -1.85 -8.80
CA ASN A 160 42.77 -1.59 -10.25
C ASN A 160 42.42 -2.72 -11.24
N ASP A 161 41.43 -2.44 -12.11
CA ASP A 161 41.72 -2.45 -13.55
C ASP A 161 40.76 -1.53 -14.33
N THR A 162 41.36 -0.72 -15.21
CA THR A 162 40.84 0.46 -15.91
C THR A 162 39.97 0.12 -17.12
N ARG A 163 38.86 0.84 -17.32
CA ARG A 163 38.36 1.22 -18.65
C ARG A 163 37.70 2.59 -18.58
N ASP A 164 38.37 3.56 -19.20
CA ASP A 164 38.00 4.97 -19.28
C ASP A 164 36.75 5.21 -20.12
N HIS A 165 35.76 5.87 -19.52
CA HIS A 165 34.85 6.76 -20.23
C HIS A 165 34.84 8.10 -19.49
N GLN A 166 35.50 9.09 -20.10
CA GLN A 166 35.49 10.47 -19.62
C GLN A 166 34.13 11.13 -19.94
N THR A 167 33.36 11.40 -18.90
CA THR A 167 32.37 12.48 -18.89
C THR A 167 32.64 13.35 -17.67
N PRO A 168 32.67 14.69 -17.80
CA PRO A 168 33.09 15.59 -16.73
C PRO A 168 32.12 15.48 -15.54
N ILE A 169 32.65 14.97 -14.42
CA ILE A 169 31.94 14.93 -13.14
C ILE A 169 31.98 16.34 -12.57
N THR A 170 30.84 17.02 -12.59
CA THR A 170 30.57 18.11 -11.65
C THR A 170 30.59 17.52 -10.23
N PRO A 171 31.38 18.04 -9.29
CA PRO A 171 31.40 17.49 -7.94
C PRO A 171 30.05 17.79 -7.25
N SER A 172 29.20 16.77 -7.15
CA SER A 172 28.03 16.80 -6.27
C SER A 172 28.50 16.75 -4.82
N ILE A 173 28.03 17.71 -4.03
CA ILE A 173 28.42 18.01 -2.65
C ILE A 173 27.89 16.95 -1.66
N ILE A 174 28.30 15.68 -1.78
CA ILE A 174 27.75 14.63 -0.88
C ILE A 174 28.83 13.85 -0.12
N HIS A 175 30.12 14.08 -0.36
CA HIS A 175 31.19 13.43 0.42
C HIS A 175 32.11 14.44 1.09
N ALA A 176 31.56 15.18 2.06
CA ALA A 176 32.33 15.88 3.07
C ALA A 176 32.01 15.24 4.42
N THR A 177 32.66 14.12 4.72
CA THR A 177 32.77 13.60 6.09
C THR A 177 33.79 14.47 6.83
N HIS A 178 33.43 15.73 7.09
CA HIS A 178 34.14 16.53 8.08
C HIS A 178 33.42 16.34 9.40
N GLN A 179 34.17 15.89 10.41
CA GLN A 179 33.72 15.91 11.79
C GLN A 179 33.32 17.35 12.11
N ILE A 180 32.01 17.61 12.13
CA ILE A 180 31.48 18.91 12.50
C ILE A 180 31.76 19.03 13.99
N ASP A 181 32.72 19.88 14.34
CA ASP A 181 32.99 20.27 15.72
C ASP A 181 31.65 20.67 16.36
N PRO A 182 31.22 20.04 17.47
CA PRO A 182 29.95 20.35 18.12
C PRO A 182 29.82 21.84 18.50
N ASN A 183 30.93 22.58 18.54
CA ASN A 183 30.95 24.02 18.77
C ASN A 183 30.67 24.88 17.53
N TYR A 184 30.57 24.31 16.33
CA TYR A 184 30.36 25.05 15.09
C TYR A 184 29.06 25.88 15.11
N PHE A 185 27.95 25.27 15.56
CA PHE A 185 26.67 25.98 15.65
C PHE A 185 26.64 27.03 16.77
N ILE A 186 27.42 26.82 17.83
CA ILE A 186 27.55 27.79 18.93
C ILE A 186 28.33 29.02 18.45
N GLN A 187 29.46 28.82 17.76
CA GLN A 187 30.25 29.92 17.20
C GLN A 187 29.48 30.68 16.13
N LYS A 188 28.79 29.98 15.21
CA LYS A 188 27.97 30.65 14.19
C LYS A 188 26.79 31.40 14.78
N GLY A 189 26.17 30.88 15.84
CA GLY A 189 25.14 31.60 16.59
C GLY A 189 25.66 32.91 17.20
N LEU A 190 26.86 32.87 17.80
CA LEU A 190 27.51 34.04 18.42
C LEU A 190 27.92 35.11 17.39
N GLU A 191 28.38 34.68 16.22
CA GLU A 191 28.77 35.57 15.11
C GLU A 191 27.56 36.31 14.53
N VAL A 192 26.44 35.61 14.33
CA VAL A 192 25.18 36.23 13.90
C VAL A 192 24.65 37.20 14.95
N PHE A 193 24.76 36.85 16.24
CA PHE A 193 24.31 37.73 17.32
C PHE A 193 25.12 39.03 17.42
N LYS A 194 26.44 38.96 17.20
CA LYS A 194 27.32 40.14 17.09
C LYS A 194 27.04 40.99 15.86
N ALA A 195 26.68 40.39 14.73
CA ALA A 195 26.35 41.12 13.50
C ALA A 195 24.99 41.84 13.60
N MET A 196 24.04 41.30 14.35
CA MET A 196 22.72 41.92 14.56
C MET A 196 22.73 43.07 15.58
N HIS A 197 23.72 43.10 16.47
CA HIS A 197 23.90 44.17 17.45
C HIS A 197 25.33 44.70 17.39
N PRO A 198 25.70 45.47 16.35
CA PRO A 198 26.96 46.19 16.38
C PRO A 198 26.97 47.08 17.61
N SER A 199 27.95 46.87 18.47
CA SER A 199 28.08 47.61 19.72
C SER A 199 28.13 49.11 19.44
N PRO A 200 27.22 49.93 20.00
CA PRO A 200 27.37 51.38 19.93
C PRO A 200 28.37 51.77 21.01
N TYR A 201 29.64 51.93 20.65
CA TYR A 201 30.58 52.64 21.51
C TYR A 201 31.18 53.81 20.75
N HIS A 202 30.88 54.99 21.30
CA HIS A 202 31.60 56.27 21.28
C HIS A 202 32.35 56.70 20.03
#